data_AF-A0A6B2SF38-F1
#
_entry.id   AF-A0A6B2SF38-F1
#
_cell.length_a   1.000
_cell.length_b   1.000
_cell.length_c   1.000
_cell.angle_alpha   90.00
_cell.angle_beta   90.00
_cell.angle_gamma   90.00
#
_symmetry.space_group_name_H-M   'P 1'
#
loop_
_entity.id
_entity.type
_entity.pdbx_description
1 polymer ?
#
loop_
_entity_poly.entity_id
_entity_poly.type
_entity_poly.pdbx_seq_one_letter_code
_entity_poly.pdbx_strand_id
1 'polypeptide(L)'
;MRWLVGWSSTTARSSAVGSAGATGDDGRTVHPVGSQLLWGDPDPLWAVGDWRADEVRTVTADEQTRIAVLGTCGASDEELRVGLLAARGGALRHLTAWSGSYTAVVQVGRRIMIAGDLAGARPVFYTPWADGTAYGTAALPLADLIEAHLDIGHLAALLAAPDVPEALHDSTPYQGVRRVPPGHALILRAGAREIAGYEP
;
A
#
# COMPACT_ATOMS: atom_id res chain seq x y z
N MET A 1 4.70 7.29 14.35
CA MET A 1 4.24 7.59 12.98
C MET A 1 3.21 6.54 12.58
N ARG A 2 2.17 6.93 11.85
CA ARG A 2 1.08 6.06 11.40
C ARG A 2 1.25 5.74 9.92
N TRP A 3 1.33 4.46 9.58
CA TRP A 3 1.50 3.99 8.20
C TRP A 3 0.88 2.61 8.03
N LEU A 4 0.75 2.17 6.80
CA LEU A 4 0.37 0.80 6.44
C LEU A 4 1.47 0.16 5.62
N VAL A 5 1.48 -1.16 5.63
CA VAL A 5 2.34 -1.98 4.79
C VAL A 5 1.70 -3.30 4.48
N GLY A 6 1.94 -3.81 3.29
CA GLY A 6 1.61 -5.15 2.89
C GLY A 6 2.55 -5.61 1.79
N TRP A 7 2.31 -6.82 1.31
CA TRP A 7 2.97 -7.30 0.11
C TRP A 7 2.05 -8.22 -0.66
N SER A 8 2.33 -8.36 -1.95
CA SER A 8 1.79 -9.42 -2.76
C SER A 8 2.90 -10.37 -3.17
N SER A 9 2.69 -11.66 -2.98
CA SER A 9 3.65 -12.71 -3.32
C SER A 9 3.29 -13.36 -4.66
N THR A 10 4.24 -13.94 -5.38
CA THR A 10 3.92 -14.80 -6.55
C THR A 10 3.39 -16.17 -6.10
N THR A 11 3.99 -16.75 -5.06
CA THR A 11 3.62 -18.06 -4.52
C THR A 11 2.44 -17.98 -3.55
N ALA A 12 1.36 -18.71 -3.83
CA ALA A 12 0.36 -19.02 -2.81
C ALA A 12 0.93 -20.08 -1.85
N ARG A 13 1.71 -19.67 -0.85
CA ARG A 13 2.17 -20.61 0.19
C ARG A 13 1.01 -20.92 1.13
N SER A 14 0.83 -22.20 1.48
CA SER A 14 -0.10 -22.58 2.54
C SER A 14 0.51 -22.15 3.88
N SER A 15 0.09 -21.01 4.42
CA SER A 15 0.41 -20.67 5.79
C SER A 15 -0.54 -21.39 6.74
N ALA A 16 -0.06 -21.68 7.94
CA ALA A 16 -0.95 -22.09 9.02
C ALA A 16 -1.89 -20.93 9.33
N VAL A 17 -3.18 -21.22 9.54
CA VAL A 17 -4.20 -20.21 9.87
C VAL A 17 -3.70 -19.31 11.00
N GLY A 18 -3.51 -18.02 10.71
CA GLY A 18 -3.08 -17.02 11.68
C GLY A 18 -1.58 -16.66 11.71
N SER A 19 -0.72 -17.28 10.89
CA SER A 19 0.70 -16.90 10.80
C SER A 19 0.93 -15.78 9.77
N ALA A 20 0.41 -14.58 10.01
CA ALA A 20 0.65 -13.49 9.07
C ALA A 20 2.12 -13.03 9.14
N GLY A 21 2.83 -13.27 8.05
CA GLY A 21 4.17 -12.75 7.81
C GLY A 21 4.85 -13.53 6.70
N ALA A 22 5.61 -12.83 5.87
CA ALA A 22 6.23 -13.46 4.72
C ALA A 22 7.53 -14.03 5.20
N THR A 23 7.77 -15.28 4.84
CA THR A 23 9.07 -15.88 5.00
C THR A 23 10.01 -15.15 4.06
N GLY A 24 10.95 -14.39 4.65
CA GLY A 24 12.05 -13.75 3.92
C GLY A 24 12.94 -14.80 3.27
N ASP A 25 13.98 -14.36 2.56
CA ASP A 25 14.92 -15.24 1.85
C ASP A 25 15.61 -16.25 2.80
N ASP A 26 15.66 -15.95 4.09
CA ASP A 26 16.19 -16.81 5.16
C ASP A 26 15.15 -17.79 5.76
N GLY A 27 13.92 -17.78 5.27
CA GLY A 27 12.82 -18.61 5.77
C GLY A 27 12.18 -18.12 7.08
N ARG A 28 12.53 -16.93 7.58
CA ARG A 28 11.92 -16.36 8.80
C ARG A 28 10.73 -15.48 8.48
N THR A 29 9.68 -15.59 9.29
CA THR A 29 8.47 -14.78 9.19
C THR A 29 8.75 -13.32 9.54
N VAL A 30 8.84 -12.46 8.54
CA VAL A 30 9.00 -11.01 8.68
C VAL A 30 7.63 -10.37 8.89
N HIS A 31 7.52 -9.48 9.88
CA HIS A 31 6.35 -8.62 10.09
C HIS A 31 6.79 -7.29 10.70
N PRO A 32 6.03 -6.20 10.53
CA PRO A 32 6.43 -4.90 11.07
C PRO A 32 6.27 -4.86 12.59
N VAL A 33 7.25 -4.31 13.29
CA VAL A 33 7.21 -4.15 14.76
C VAL A 33 6.11 -3.17 15.16
N GLY A 34 5.35 -3.50 16.21
CA GLY A 34 4.26 -2.64 16.70
C GLY A 34 3.09 -2.52 15.73
N SER A 35 2.88 -3.55 14.90
CA SER A 35 1.81 -3.59 13.92
C SER A 35 0.55 -4.27 14.44
N GLN A 36 -0.58 -3.87 13.88
CA GLN A 36 -1.85 -4.57 13.92
C GLN A 36 -2.10 -5.22 12.57
N LEU A 37 -2.34 -6.53 12.56
CA LEU A 37 -2.75 -7.25 11.36
C LEU A 37 -4.20 -6.88 11.00
N LEU A 38 -4.44 -6.44 9.76
CA LEU A 38 -5.78 -6.19 9.24
C LEU A 38 -6.34 -7.42 8.52
N TRP A 39 -5.50 -8.09 7.73
CA TRP A 39 -5.77 -9.43 7.20
C TRP A 39 -4.46 -10.16 6.88
N GLY A 40 -4.52 -11.50 6.96
CA GLY A 40 -3.38 -12.38 6.79
C GLY A 40 -3.14 -12.83 5.36
N ASP A 41 -2.40 -13.93 5.27
CA ASP A 41 -1.88 -14.54 4.05
C ASP A 41 -2.93 -14.85 2.96
N PRO A 42 -2.50 -15.01 1.69
CA PRO A 42 -1.11 -14.94 1.20
C PRO A 42 -0.60 -13.53 0.90
N ASP A 43 -1.48 -12.54 0.98
CA ASP A 43 -1.22 -11.14 0.63
C ASP A 43 -1.64 -10.24 1.82
N PRO A 44 -0.89 -10.27 2.93
CA PRO A 44 -1.26 -9.66 4.20
C PRO A 44 -1.11 -8.13 4.20
N LEU A 45 -1.88 -7.49 5.09
CA LEU A 45 -1.88 -6.05 5.31
C LEU A 45 -1.81 -5.75 6.81
N TRP A 46 -0.93 -4.81 7.17
CA TRP A 46 -0.76 -4.28 8.51
C TRP A 46 -1.03 -2.78 8.57
N ALA A 47 -1.58 -2.36 9.70
CA ALA A 47 -1.51 -0.98 10.19
C ALA A 47 -0.39 -0.88 11.24
N VAL A 48 0.45 0.14 11.15
CA VAL A 48 1.58 0.35 12.07
C VAL A 48 1.51 1.73 12.71
N GLY A 49 1.76 1.78 14.01
CA GLY A 49 1.71 3.00 14.80
C GLY A 49 0.45 3.14 15.64
N ASP A 50 0.27 4.32 16.22
CA ASP A 50 -0.76 4.67 17.20
C ASP A 50 -2.11 5.05 16.54
N TRP A 51 -2.59 4.20 15.62
CA TRP A 51 -3.89 4.41 14.97
C TRP A 51 -5.03 4.42 15.99
N ARG A 52 -5.99 5.34 15.82
CA ARG A 52 -7.22 5.31 16.61
C ARG A 52 -8.21 4.31 16.03
N ALA A 53 -9.11 3.80 16.87
CA ALA A 53 -10.10 2.80 16.45
C ALA A 53 -11.03 3.30 15.32
N ASP A 54 -11.29 4.60 15.26
CA ASP A 54 -12.10 5.25 14.22
C ASP A 54 -11.31 5.58 12.93
N GLU A 55 -9.98 5.53 12.98
CA GLU A 55 -9.10 5.81 11.85
C GLU A 55 -8.71 4.56 11.04
N VAL A 56 -9.07 3.35 11.50
CA VAL A 56 -8.80 2.11 10.77
C VAL A 56 -10.09 1.32 10.68
N ARG A 57 -10.66 1.25 9.48
CA ARG A 57 -11.92 0.55 9.22
C ARG A 57 -11.72 -0.51 8.16
N THR A 58 -12.25 -1.70 8.43
CA THR A 58 -12.23 -2.81 7.46
C THR A 58 -13.66 -3.25 7.19
N VAL A 59 -14.04 -3.30 5.92
CA VAL A 59 -15.35 -3.81 5.47
C VAL A 59 -15.12 -5.00 4.56
N THR A 60 -15.87 -6.07 4.79
CA THR A 60 -15.78 -7.32 4.03
C THR A 60 -17.07 -7.55 3.26
N ALA A 61 -16.96 -7.84 1.96
CA ALA A 61 -18.09 -8.20 1.12
C ALA A 61 -18.35 -9.72 1.12
N ASP A 62 -17.27 -10.49 1.05
CA ASP A 62 -17.19 -11.96 1.11
C ASP A 62 -15.78 -12.37 1.57
N GLU A 63 -15.50 -13.67 1.69
CA GLU A 63 -14.22 -14.19 2.21
C GLU A 63 -12.96 -13.68 1.48
N GLN A 64 -13.09 -13.26 0.22
CA GLN A 64 -11.98 -12.84 -0.63
C GLN A 64 -12.05 -11.37 -1.05
N THR A 65 -13.09 -10.65 -0.66
CA THR A 65 -13.36 -9.29 -1.11
C THR A 65 -13.50 -8.38 0.10
N ARG A 66 -12.50 -7.52 0.33
CA ARG A 66 -12.47 -6.62 1.48
C ARG A 66 -11.76 -5.31 1.17
N ILE A 67 -12.07 -4.29 1.96
CA ILE A 67 -11.45 -2.97 1.92
C ILE A 67 -10.96 -2.61 3.31
N ALA A 68 -9.75 -2.08 3.41
CA ALA A 68 -9.28 -1.34 4.58
C ALA A 68 -9.17 0.14 4.21
N VAL A 69 -9.69 1.01 5.07
CA VAL A 69 -9.55 2.46 4.97
C VAL A 69 -8.80 2.94 6.20
N LEU A 70 -7.68 3.61 5.98
CA LEU A 70 -6.82 4.13 7.03
C LEU A 70 -6.73 5.65 6.94
N GLY A 71 -7.09 6.34 8.02
CA GLY A 71 -7.21 7.80 8.11
C GLY A 71 -8.63 8.25 8.39
N THR A 72 -8.89 9.55 8.25
CA THR A 72 -10.21 10.12 8.47
C THR A 72 -11.04 9.99 7.19
N CYS A 73 -12.06 9.13 7.20
CA CYS A 73 -12.93 8.90 6.05
C CYS A 73 -14.39 9.12 6.44
N GLY A 74 -15.09 9.98 5.70
CA GLY A 74 -16.49 10.33 5.93
C GLY A 74 -17.50 9.29 5.42
N ALA A 75 -17.06 8.24 4.74
CA ALA A 75 -17.93 7.19 4.23
C ALA A 75 -18.50 6.31 5.35
N SER A 76 -19.79 6.00 5.28
CA SER A 76 -20.42 4.91 6.05
C SER A 76 -19.92 3.53 5.59
N ASP A 77 -20.11 2.48 6.40
CA ASP A 77 -19.73 1.12 6.02
C ASP A 77 -20.45 0.64 4.75
N GLU A 78 -21.69 1.10 4.52
CA GLU A 78 -22.44 0.79 3.30
C GLU A 78 -21.83 1.47 2.08
N GLU A 79 -21.42 2.74 2.19
CA GLU A 79 -20.71 3.43 1.10
C GLU A 79 -19.34 2.80 0.81
N LEU A 80 -18.62 2.35 1.83
CA LEU A 80 -17.39 1.58 1.68
C LEU A 80 -17.65 0.25 0.94
N ARG A 81 -18.75 -0.44 1.28
CA ARG A 81 -19.15 -1.69 0.62
C ARG A 81 -19.52 -1.45 -0.86
N VAL A 82 -20.23 -0.37 -1.16
CA VAL A 82 -20.53 0.03 -2.54
C VAL A 82 -19.24 0.35 -3.32
N GLY A 83 -18.33 1.13 -2.73
CA GLY A 83 -17.04 1.45 -3.35
C GLY A 83 -16.16 0.21 -3.58
N LEU A 84 -16.15 -0.73 -2.63
CA LEU A 84 -15.47 -2.03 -2.76
C LEU A 84 -16.00 -2.83 -3.96
N LEU A 85 -17.33 -2.92 -4.12
CA LEU A 85 -17.94 -3.63 -5.23
C LEU A 85 -17.66 -2.94 -6.59
N ALA A 86 -17.64 -1.60 -6.63
CA ALA A 86 -17.25 -0.86 -7.82
C ALA A 86 -15.77 -1.06 -8.18
N ALA A 87 -14.87 -1.01 -7.20
CA ALA A 87 -13.44 -1.23 -7.37
C ALA A 87 -13.12 -2.66 -7.84
N ARG A 88 -13.91 -3.66 -7.40
CA ARG A 88 -13.83 -5.03 -7.92
C ARG A 88 -14.02 -5.08 -9.44
N GLY A 89 -14.89 -4.24 -10.00
CA GLY A 89 -15.08 -4.05 -11.44
C GLY A 89 -14.03 -3.17 -12.13
N GLY A 90 -13.05 -2.63 -11.38
CA GLY A 90 -11.98 -1.76 -11.89
C GLY A 90 -12.25 -0.27 -11.77
N ALA A 91 -13.39 0.15 -11.22
CA ALA A 91 -13.74 1.57 -11.10
C ALA A 91 -13.08 2.20 -9.85
N LEU A 92 -11.76 2.37 -9.88
CA LEU A 92 -10.95 2.79 -8.73
C LEU A 92 -11.22 4.21 -8.23
N ARG A 93 -11.68 5.13 -9.09
CA ARG A 93 -12.06 6.50 -8.70
C ARG A 93 -13.06 6.59 -7.53
N HIS A 94 -13.89 5.55 -7.37
CA HIS A 94 -14.88 5.53 -6.28
C HIS A 94 -14.22 5.40 -4.90
N LEU A 95 -12.98 4.90 -4.84
CA LEU A 95 -12.21 4.78 -3.61
C LEU A 95 -11.63 6.12 -3.13
N THR A 96 -11.68 7.18 -3.93
CA THR A 96 -11.13 8.50 -3.59
C THR A 96 -12.19 9.60 -3.54
N ALA A 97 -13.47 9.23 -3.69
CA ALA A 97 -14.58 10.17 -3.78
C ALA A 97 -15.18 10.57 -2.42
N TRP A 98 -14.82 9.88 -1.34
CA TRP A 98 -15.32 10.19 0.00
C TRP A 98 -14.57 11.36 0.61
N SER A 99 -15.27 12.13 1.45
CA SER A 99 -14.65 13.23 2.19
C SER A 99 -13.61 12.72 3.20
N GLY A 100 -12.56 13.51 3.42
CA GLY A 100 -11.55 13.26 4.44
C GLY A 100 -10.15 13.06 3.89
N SER A 101 -9.27 12.47 4.71
CA SER A 101 -7.86 12.24 4.40
C SER A 101 -7.49 10.82 4.81
N TYR A 102 -7.55 9.91 3.84
CA TYR A 102 -7.40 8.47 4.06
C TYR A 102 -6.68 7.80 2.88
N THR A 103 -6.26 6.56 3.10
CA THR A 103 -5.80 5.64 2.06
C THR A 103 -6.71 4.42 2.05
N ALA A 104 -7.18 4.01 0.87
CA ALA A 104 -8.00 2.83 0.69
C ALA A 104 -7.17 1.69 0.07
N VAL A 105 -7.19 0.52 0.71
CA VAL A 105 -6.60 -0.71 0.21
C VAL A 105 -7.72 -1.71 -0.02
N VAL A 106 -7.89 -2.18 -1.25
CA VAL A 106 -8.88 -3.18 -1.63
C VAL A 106 -8.18 -4.49 -1.97
N GLN A 107 -8.69 -5.59 -1.43
CA GLN A 107 -8.33 -6.94 -1.85
C GLN A 107 -9.54 -7.61 -2.53
N VAL A 108 -9.30 -8.21 -3.70
CA VAL A 108 -10.24 -9.06 -4.42
C VAL A 108 -9.49 -10.33 -4.83
N GLY A 109 -9.68 -11.42 -4.08
CA GLY A 109 -8.85 -12.61 -4.21
C GLY A 109 -7.37 -12.26 -4.02
N ARG A 110 -6.55 -12.52 -5.05
CA ARG A 110 -5.11 -12.20 -5.08
C ARG A 110 -4.78 -10.85 -5.73
N ARG A 111 -5.79 -10.04 -6.04
CA ARG A 111 -5.62 -8.68 -6.56
C ARG A 111 -5.68 -7.70 -5.40
N ILE A 112 -4.63 -6.90 -5.23
CA ILE A 112 -4.61 -5.78 -4.29
C ILE A 112 -4.63 -4.49 -5.09
N MET A 113 -5.40 -3.51 -4.65
CA MET A 113 -5.49 -2.19 -5.26
C MET A 113 -5.33 -1.15 -4.17
N ILE A 114 -4.36 -0.26 -4.34
CA ILE A 114 -4.10 0.84 -3.43
C ILE A 114 -4.22 2.12 -4.25
N ALA A 115 -5.27 2.89 -4.02
CA ALA A 115 -5.38 4.21 -4.62
C ALA A 115 -4.44 5.16 -3.88
N GLY A 116 -3.51 5.80 -4.59
CA GLY A 116 -2.92 7.05 -4.10
C GLY A 116 -4.00 8.13 -4.01
N ASP A 117 -3.66 9.29 -3.46
CA ASP A 117 -4.52 10.46 -3.57
C ASP A 117 -4.17 11.30 -4.81
N LEU A 118 -5.12 12.15 -5.21
CA LEU A 118 -4.95 13.01 -6.40
C LEU A 118 -3.83 14.04 -6.24
N ALA A 119 -3.57 14.51 -5.02
CA ALA A 119 -2.58 15.54 -4.74
C ALA A 119 -1.20 14.97 -4.35
N GLY A 120 -1.09 13.66 -4.16
CA GLY A 120 0.10 13.01 -3.63
C GLY A 120 0.38 13.30 -2.14
N ALA A 121 -0.57 13.85 -1.39
CA ALA A 121 -0.46 14.15 0.03
C ALA A 121 -0.42 12.88 0.92
N ARG A 122 -0.94 11.76 0.41
CA ARG A 122 -0.96 10.41 1.00
C ARG A 122 -0.17 9.48 0.07
N PRO A 123 1.17 9.58 0.06
CA PRO A 123 1.98 8.82 -0.88
C PRO A 123 1.89 7.32 -0.62
N VAL A 124 1.89 6.56 -1.71
CA VAL A 124 2.06 5.11 -1.72
C VAL A 124 3.43 4.81 -2.30
N PHE A 125 4.16 3.90 -1.67
CA PHE A 125 5.47 3.45 -2.10
C PHE A 125 5.45 1.95 -2.36
N TYR A 126 6.38 1.48 -3.18
CA TYR A 126 6.54 0.07 -3.47
C TYR A 126 8.01 -0.29 -3.73
N THR A 127 8.33 -1.57 -3.56
CA THR A 127 9.63 -2.14 -3.90
C THR A 127 9.48 -3.63 -4.25
N PRO A 128 10.28 -4.18 -5.18
CA PRO A 128 10.39 -5.64 -5.35
C PRO A 128 10.82 -6.30 -4.03
N TRP A 129 10.15 -7.39 -3.65
CA TRP A 129 10.53 -8.14 -2.44
C TRP A 129 9.95 -9.56 -2.49
N ALA A 130 10.74 -10.57 -2.09
CA ALA A 130 10.36 -11.98 -2.00
C ALA A 130 9.57 -12.50 -3.22
N ASP A 131 10.15 -12.36 -4.42
CA ASP A 131 9.56 -12.71 -5.73
C ASP A 131 8.22 -12.01 -6.05
N GLY A 132 7.92 -10.92 -5.35
CA GLY A 132 6.71 -10.14 -5.52
C GLY A 132 6.95 -8.65 -5.30
N THR A 133 5.98 -7.98 -4.70
CA THR A 133 6.03 -6.53 -4.45
C THR A 133 5.55 -6.23 -3.04
N ALA A 134 6.41 -5.58 -2.24
CA ALA A 134 6.03 -4.94 -0.99
C ALA A 134 5.57 -3.50 -1.26
N TYR A 135 4.61 -3.01 -0.48
CA TYR A 135 4.07 -1.68 -0.61
C TYR A 135 3.74 -1.08 0.76
N GLY A 136 3.68 0.24 0.84
CA GLY A 136 3.31 0.93 2.08
C GLY A 136 3.13 2.43 1.89
N THR A 137 2.70 3.11 2.95
CA THR A 137 2.54 4.58 2.95
C THR A 137 3.72 5.32 3.59
N ALA A 138 4.80 4.59 3.89
CA ALA A 138 6.08 5.14 4.32
C ALA A 138 7.21 4.46 3.54
N ALA A 139 8.15 5.26 3.01
CA ALA A 139 9.26 4.74 2.20
C ALA A 139 10.35 4.08 3.05
N LEU A 140 10.68 4.64 4.21
CA LEU A 140 11.78 4.17 5.06
C LEU A 140 11.61 2.71 5.52
N PRO A 141 10.42 2.23 5.94
CA PRO A 141 10.26 0.80 6.27
C PRO A 141 10.44 -0.14 5.08
N LEU A 142 10.12 0.30 3.85
CA LEU A 142 10.41 -0.49 2.64
C LEU A 142 11.90 -0.48 2.31
N ALA A 143 12.59 0.63 2.58
CA ALA A 143 14.04 0.74 2.44
C ALA A 143 14.76 -0.18 3.44
N ASP A 144 14.31 -0.20 4.70
CA ASP A 144 14.81 -1.10 5.74
C ASP A 144 14.59 -2.57 5.36
N LEU A 145 13.40 -2.90 4.83
CA LEU A 145 13.04 -4.25 4.39
C LEU A 145 13.99 -4.84 3.33
N ILE A 146 14.53 -3.99 2.44
CA ILE A 146 15.42 -4.40 1.35
C ILE A 146 16.88 -3.99 1.60
N GLU A 147 17.19 -3.47 2.79
CA GLU A 147 18.51 -2.93 3.15
C GLU A 147 19.03 -1.91 2.11
N ALA A 148 18.15 -1.00 1.66
CA ALA A 148 18.44 -0.05 0.59
C ALA A 148 19.55 0.94 0.96
N HIS A 149 20.40 1.23 -0.02
CA HIS A 149 21.33 2.36 0.04
C HIS A 149 20.61 3.68 -0.27
N LEU A 150 21.23 4.80 0.10
CA LEU A 150 20.76 6.13 -0.29
C LEU A 150 20.98 6.39 -1.79
N ASP A 151 20.02 7.03 -2.43
CA ASP A 151 20.17 7.58 -3.77
C ASP A 151 20.80 8.97 -3.69
N ILE A 152 22.13 9.02 -3.88
CA ILE A 152 22.90 10.27 -3.84
C ILE A 152 22.46 11.23 -4.95
N GLY A 153 22.03 10.72 -6.11
CA GLY A 153 21.53 11.54 -7.21
C GLY A 153 20.22 12.23 -6.83
N HIS A 154 19.29 11.49 -6.23
CA HIS A 154 18.06 12.05 -5.67
C HIS A 154 18.34 13.14 -4.63
N LEU A 155 19.23 12.86 -3.67
CA LEU A 155 19.58 13.80 -2.61
C LEU A 155 20.28 15.06 -3.15
N ALA A 156 21.21 14.90 -4.09
CA ALA A 156 21.87 16.03 -4.74
C ALA A 156 20.88 16.89 -5.51
N ALA A 157 19.94 16.29 -6.24
CA ALA A 157 18.89 17.01 -6.95
C ALA A 157 17.96 17.76 -5.98
N LEU A 158 17.57 17.16 -4.87
CA LEU A 158 16.75 17.80 -3.83
C LEU A 158 17.47 19.00 -3.18
N LEU A 159 18.79 18.92 -3.00
CA LEU A 159 19.59 20.05 -2.50
C LEU A 159 19.79 21.14 -3.56
N ALA A 160 19.96 20.77 -4.82
CA ALA A 160 20.21 21.71 -5.91
C ALA A 160 18.95 22.43 -6.40
N ALA A 161 17.79 21.78 -6.35
CA ALA A 161 16.51 22.28 -6.84
C ALA A 161 15.33 21.84 -5.95
N PRO A 162 15.26 22.31 -4.68
CA PRO A 162 14.25 21.86 -3.72
C PRO A 162 12.80 22.16 -4.13
N ASP A 163 12.60 23.21 -4.93
CA ASP A 163 11.27 23.66 -5.39
C ASP A 163 10.83 23.03 -6.72
N VAL A 164 11.56 22.02 -7.22
CA VAL A 164 11.28 21.35 -8.51
C VAL A 164 11.03 19.86 -8.29
N PRO A 165 9.91 19.48 -7.64
CA PRO A 165 9.61 18.07 -7.34
C PRO A 165 9.50 17.19 -8.59
N GLU A 166 9.16 17.77 -9.75
CA GLU A 166 9.09 17.07 -11.03
C GLU A 166 10.43 16.48 -11.45
N ALA A 167 11.56 17.09 -11.04
CA ALA A 167 12.90 16.60 -11.34
C ALA A 167 13.22 15.25 -10.69
N LEU A 168 12.48 14.90 -9.62
CA LEU A 168 12.66 13.65 -8.88
C LEU A 168 11.68 12.56 -9.35
N HIS A 169 10.68 12.90 -10.16
CA HIS A 169 9.65 11.97 -10.65
C HIS A 169 9.15 11.03 -9.53
N ASP A 170 9.24 9.71 -9.78
CA ASP A 170 8.76 8.65 -8.90
C ASP A 170 9.88 8.09 -7.98
N SER A 171 11.03 8.75 -7.93
CA SER A 171 12.15 8.32 -7.10
C SER A 171 11.93 8.67 -5.63
N THR A 172 12.72 8.04 -4.77
CA THR A 172 12.79 8.36 -3.34
C THR A 172 14.26 8.50 -2.95
N PRO A 173 14.56 8.99 -1.74
CA PRO A 173 15.93 8.98 -1.21
C PRO A 173 16.56 7.58 -1.09
N TYR A 174 15.79 6.50 -1.27
CA TYR A 174 16.23 5.13 -1.08
C TYR A 174 16.23 4.39 -2.42
N GLN A 175 17.37 3.81 -2.78
CA GLN A 175 17.50 3.02 -4.00
C GLN A 175 16.54 1.82 -3.97
N GLY A 176 15.86 1.55 -5.09
CA GLY A 176 14.92 0.43 -5.20
C GLY A 176 13.54 0.67 -4.57
N VAL A 177 13.33 1.76 -3.83
CA VAL A 177 12.01 2.19 -3.36
C VAL A 177 11.47 3.28 -4.27
N ARG A 178 10.26 3.08 -4.78
CA ARG A 178 9.61 3.99 -5.73
C ARG A 178 8.28 4.47 -5.19
N ARG A 179 7.90 5.69 -5.56
CA ARG A 179 6.62 6.30 -5.24
C ARG A 179 5.62 6.03 -6.37
N VAL A 180 4.36 5.82 -6.03
CA VAL A 180 3.25 5.84 -6.98
C VAL A 180 2.95 7.31 -7.33
N PRO A 181 2.88 7.68 -8.61
CA PRO A 181 2.57 9.06 -9.00
C PRO A 181 1.22 9.54 -8.42
N PRO A 182 1.05 10.84 -8.15
CA PRO A 182 -0.26 11.40 -7.81
C PRO A 182 -1.33 11.02 -8.86
N GLY A 183 -2.56 10.76 -8.40
CA GLY A 183 -3.67 10.35 -9.29
C GLY A 183 -3.56 8.94 -9.89
N HIS A 184 -2.61 8.13 -9.42
CA HIS A 184 -2.44 6.74 -9.84
C HIS A 184 -2.67 5.77 -8.69
N ALA A 185 -3.05 4.55 -9.05
CA ALA A 185 -3.18 3.42 -8.14
C ALA A 185 -2.05 2.42 -8.38
N LEU A 186 -1.61 1.78 -7.30
CA LEU A 186 -0.82 0.56 -7.36
C LEU A 186 -1.77 -0.63 -7.40
N ILE A 187 -1.67 -1.44 -8.45
CA ILE A 187 -2.44 -2.66 -8.62
C ILE A 187 -1.45 -3.82 -8.57
N LEU A 188 -1.64 -4.74 -7.62
CA LEU A 188 -0.84 -5.95 -7.49
C LEU A 188 -1.67 -7.16 -7.87
N ARG A 189 -1.07 -8.10 -8.61
CA ARG A 189 -1.68 -9.36 -9.05
C ARG A 189 -0.66 -10.47 -8.87
N ALA A 190 -0.82 -11.25 -7.80
CA ALA A 190 0.12 -12.34 -7.48
C ALA A 190 1.59 -11.88 -7.59
N GLY A 191 1.93 -10.82 -6.87
CA GLY A 191 3.29 -10.24 -6.80
C GLY A 191 3.68 -9.33 -7.97
N ALA A 192 3.07 -9.48 -9.14
CA ALA A 192 3.26 -8.55 -10.25
C ALA A 192 2.58 -7.21 -9.96
N ARG A 193 3.26 -6.10 -10.29
CA ARG A 193 2.74 -4.75 -10.11
C ARG A 193 2.34 -4.09 -11.42
N GLU A 194 1.34 -3.26 -11.35
CA GLU A 194 0.83 -2.38 -12.39
C GLU A 194 0.55 -1.01 -11.75
N ILE A 195 0.91 0.08 -12.42
CA ILE A 195 0.56 1.44 -12.02
C ILE A 195 -0.40 1.97 -13.07
N ALA A 196 -1.57 2.42 -12.64
CA ALA A 196 -2.61 2.91 -13.53
C ALA A 196 -3.23 4.20 -13.01
N GLY A 197 -3.40 5.19 -13.89
CA GLY A 197 -4.24 6.34 -13.61
C GLY A 197 -5.68 5.88 -13.41
N TYR A 198 -6.37 6.47 -12.44
CA TYR A 198 -7.78 6.14 -12.17
C TYR A 198 -8.73 7.31 -12.42
N GLU A 199 -8.21 8.48 -12.77
CA GLU A 199 -8.96 9.61 -13.32
C GLU A 199 -8.86 9.68 -14.85
N PRO A 200 -9.88 10.20 -15.55
CA PRO A 200 -9.91 10.35 -17.00
C PRO A 200 -8.98 11.44 -17.55
#